data_AF-A0A7H1BIB9-F1
#
_entry.id   AF-A0A7H1BIB9-F1
#
_cell.length_a   1.000
_cell.length_b   1.000
_cell.length_c   1.000
_cell.angle_alpha   90.00
_cell.angle_beta   90.00
_cell.angle_gamma   90.00
#
_symmetry.space_group_name_H-M   'P 1'
#
loop_
_entity.id
_entity.type
_entity.pdbx_description
1 polymer ?
#
loop_
_entity_poly.entity_id
_entity_poly.type
_entity_poly.pdbx_seq_one_letter_code
_entity_poly.pdbx_strand_id
1 'polypeptide(L)'
;MILVGHFSARHKDHTARMDAAEAELTAAGARVVGRIVQRRGVSAGGAAKMDQPHSARTVLSSGKAQEAAALCARTGADAAVFVTPVTDRQRALLAELFGCPVLGPLSARPG
;
A
#
# COMPACT_ATOMS: atom_id res chain seq x y z
N MET A 1 3.49 -10.66 -6.25
CA MET A 1 2.69 -9.64 -5.51
C MET A 1 3.49 -8.36 -5.26
N ILE A 2 2.84 -7.19 -5.28
CA ILE A 2 3.42 -5.91 -4.81
C ILE A 2 2.83 -5.58 -3.44
N LEU A 3 3.67 -5.19 -2.48
CA LEU A 3 3.20 -4.65 -1.20
C LEU A 3 3.04 -3.12 -1.28
N VAL A 4 1.93 -2.61 -0.75
CA VAL A 4 1.60 -1.18 -0.77
C VAL A 4 1.27 -0.68 0.63
N GLY A 5 1.97 0.36 1.09
CA GLY A 5 1.74 0.97 2.39
C GLY A 5 1.53 2.48 2.33
N HIS A 6 0.50 2.97 3.02
CA HIS A 6 0.26 4.39 3.29
C HIS A 6 0.34 4.65 4.80
N PHE A 7 1.33 5.41 5.26
CA PHE A 7 1.56 5.61 6.69
C PHE A 7 1.55 7.08 7.07
N SER A 8 0.98 7.38 8.23
CA SER A 8 1.23 8.65 8.93
C SER A 8 2.74 8.76 9.22
N ALA A 9 3.33 9.95 9.06
CA ALA A 9 4.73 10.16 9.39
C ALA A 9 5.02 10.02 10.91
N ARG A 10 3.96 9.95 11.74
CA ARG A 10 4.02 9.60 13.16
C ARG A 10 4.41 8.14 13.38
N HIS A 11 3.98 7.24 12.49
CA HIS A 11 4.32 5.82 12.55
C HIS A 11 5.76 5.62 12.05
N LYS A 12 6.70 5.48 12.98
CA LYS A 12 8.12 5.29 12.68
C LYS A 12 8.42 3.84 12.29
N ASP A 13 7.63 2.91 12.79
CA ASP A 13 7.65 1.46 12.58
C ASP A 13 7.18 1.01 11.19
N HIS A 14 6.84 1.93 10.28
CA HIS A 14 6.34 1.60 8.94
C HIS A 14 7.21 0.59 8.17
N THR A 15 8.55 0.67 8.28
CA THR A 15 9.47 -0.30 7.68
C THR A 15 9.28 -1.69 8.26
N ALA A 16 9.27 -1.82 9.60
CA ALA A 16 9.06 -3.09 10.27
C ALA A 16 7.69 -3.72 9.94
N ARG A 17 6.66 -2.89 9.76
CA ARG A 17 5.33 -3.36 9.31
C ARG A 17 5.36 -3.88 7.87
N MET A 18 6.10 -3.24 6.97
CA MET A 18 6.27 -3.72 5.60
C MET A 18 7.08 -5.03 5.57
N ASP A 19 8.10 -5.15 6.42
CA ASP A 19 8.91 -6.37 6.53
C ASP A 19 8.09 -7.54 7.11
N ALA A 20 7.31 -7.30 8.16
CA ALA A 20 6.42 -8.30 8.72
C ALA A 20 5.35 -8.75 7.69
N ALA A 21 4.81 -7.83 6.90
CA ALA A 21 3.87 -8.14 5.82
C ALA A 21 4.51 -8.99 4.71
N GLU A 22 5.75 -8.69 4.32
CA GLU A 22 6.47 -9.53 3.36
C GLU A 22 6.77 -10.92 3.91
N ALA A 23 7.19 -11.01 5.17
CA ALA A 23 7.43 -12.28 5.83
C ALA A 23 6.16 -13.14 5.89
N GLU A 24 5.01 -12.54 6.23
CA GLU A 24 3.72 -13.24 6.26
C GLU A 24 3.31 -13.75 4.88
N LEU A 25 3.42 -12.92 3.83
CA LEU A 25 3.15 -13.35 2.45
C LEU A 25 4.10 -14.46 2.00
N THR A 26 5.39 -14.34 2.33
CA THR A 26 6.41 -15.32 1.96
C THR A 26 6.17 -16.65 2.68
N ALA A 27 5.80 -16.62 3.96
CA ALA A 27 5.43 -17.80 4.73
C ALA A 27 4.16 -18.49 4.17
N ALA A 28 3.25 -17.71 3.59
CA ALA A 28 2.09 -18.22 2.85
C ALA A 28 2.43 -18.71 1.42
N GLY A 29 3.70 -18.72 1.03
CA GLY A 29 4.17 -19.17 -0.29
C GLY A 29 4.05 -18.14 -1.40
N ALA A 30 3.64 -16.90 -1.09
CA ALA A 30 3.56 -15.84 -2.08
C ALA A 30 4.94 -15.20 -2.32
N ARG A 31 5.22 -14.86 -3.57
CA ARG A 31 6.43 -14.10 -3.94
C ARG A 31 6.13 -12.61 -3.96
N VAL A 32 6.80 -11.85 -3.12
CA VAL A 32 6.80 -10.38 -3.21
C VAL A 32 7.84 -9.94 -4.23
N VAL A 33 7.42 -9.18 -5.24
CA VAL A 33 8.25 -8.75 -6.38
C VAL A 33 8.52 -7.24 -6.37
N GLY A 34 8.02 -6.53 -5.36
CA GLY A 34 8.26 -5.11 -5.17
C GLY A 34 7.43 -4.51 -4.05
N ARG A 35 7.80 -3.30 -3.64
CA ARG A 35 7.18 -2.57 -2.52
C ARG A 35 6.97 -1.11 -2.90
N ILE A 36 5.84 -0.53 -2.49
CA ILE A 36 5.54 0.90 -2.59
C ILE A 36 5.18 1.42 -1.20
N VAL A 37 5.82 2.50 -0.79
CA VAL A 37 5.53 3.18 0.46
C VAL A 37 5.25 4.65 0.19
N GLN A 38 4.11 5.13 0.68
CA GLN A 38 3.81 6.55 0.78
C GLN A 38 3.64 6.94 2.25
N ARG A 39 4.30 8.01 2.65
CA ARG A 39 4.16 8.58 4.00
C ARG A 39 3.48 9.92 3.94
N ARG A 40 2.63 10.22 4.93
CA ARG A 40 1.92 11.49 5.05
C ARG A 40 2.47 12.32 6.20
N GLY A 41 3.14 13.42 5.85
CA GLY A 41 3.63 14.43 6.79
C GLY A 41 2.66 15.58 7.02
N VAL A 42 3.03 16.50 7.92
CA VAL A 42 2.29 17.76 8.17
C VAL A 42 2.16 18.60 6.89
N SER A 43 3.18 18.59 6.03
CA SER A 43 3.17 19.31 4.75
C SER A 43 2.08 18.84 3.78
N ALA A 44 1.54 17.64 4.00
CA ALA A 44 0.46 17.07 3.19
C ALA A 44 -0.92 17.40 3.78
N GLY A 45 -1.19 18.66 4.14
CA GLY A 45 -2.51 19.14 4.55
C GLY A 45 -2.74 19.29 6.05
N GLY A 46 -1.67 19.41 6.84
CA GLY A 46 -1.69 19.71 8.27
C GLY A 46 -1.64 18.48 9.18
N ALA A 47 -1.33 18.72 10.45
CA ALA A 47 -1.20 17.67 11.47
C ALA A 47 -2.48 16.83 11.66
N ALA A 48 -3.65 17.46 11.47
CA ALA A 48 -4.96 16.82 11.61
C ALA A 48 -5.28 15.78 10.51
N LYS A 49 -4.56 15.81 9.38
CA LYS A 49 -4.81 14.90 8.26
C LYS A 49 -3.77 13.80 8.14
N MET A 50 -2.79 13.71 9.03
CA MET A 50 -1.68 12.77 8.88
C MET A 50 -2.12 11.30 8.84
N ASP A 51 -3.22 10.97 9.51
CA ASP A 51 -3.77 9.61 9.54
C ASP A 51 -4.83 9.37 8.45
N GLN A 52 -5.18 10.41 7.68
CA GLN A 52 -6.10 10.31 6.55
C GLN A 52 -5.36 9.88 5.27
N PRO A 53 -6.07 9.24 4.31
CA PRO A 53 -5.52 8.98 3.00
C PRO A 53 -5.11 10.27 2.28
N HIS A 54 -4.12 10.19 1.37
CA HIS A 54 -3.81 11.27 0.44
C HIS A 54 -4.95 11.52 -0.55
N SER A 55 -5.70 10.47 -0.88
CA SER A 55 -6.84 10.52 -1.79
C SER A 55 -7.94 9.62 -1.26
N ALA A 56 -9.16 10.15 -1.18
CA ALA A 56 -10.32 9.33 -0.83
C ALA A 56 -10.59 8.20 -1.84
N ARG A 57 -10.12 8.34 -3.09
CA ARG A 57 -10.31 7.37 -4.17
C ARG A 57 -9.28 6.24 -4.17
N THR A 58 -8.01 6.56 -3.87
CA THR A 58 -6.88 5.66 -4.11
C THR A 58 -6.05 5.37 -2.87
N VAL A 59 -6.36 5.99 -1.73
CA VAL A 59 -5.52 6.06 -0.51
C VAL A 59 -4.21 6.82 -0.72
N LEU A 60 -3.49 6.51 -1.81
CA LEU A 60 -2.28 7.15 -2.30
C LEU A 60 -2.57 8.45 -3.04
N SER A 61 -1.56 9.32 -3.14
CA SER A 61 -1.58 10.41 -4.12
C SER A 61 -1.65 9.87 -5.56
N SER A 62 -2.10 10.68 -6.52
CA SER A 62 -2.16 10.29 -7.93
C SER A 62 -0.81 9.79 -8.46
N GLY A 63 0.28 10.52 -8.18
CA GLY A 63 1.63 10.13 -8.62
C GLY A 63 2.07 8.78 -8.06
N LYS A 64 1.83 8.53 -6.77
CA LYS A 64 2.14 7.22 -6.17
C LYS A 64 1.25 6.09 -6.63
N ALA A 65 -0.02 6.36 -6.93
CA ALA A 65 -0.91 5.37 -7.54
C ALA A 65 -0.42 4.98 -8.95
N GLN A 66 0.05 5.94 -9.74
CA GLN A 66 0.65 5.67 -11.06
C GLN A 66 1.98 4.92 -10.95
N GLU A 67 2.82 5.25 -9.96
CA GLU A 67 4.06 4.51 -9.69
C GLU A 67 3.77 3.05 -9.34
N ALA A 68 2.75 2.80 -8.50
CA ALA A 68 2.31 1.45 -8.15
C ALA A 68 1.77 0.69 -9.36
N ALA A 69 0.91 1.33 -10.18
CA ALA A 69 0.39 0.74 -11.42
C ALA A 69 1.53 0.35 -12.37
N ALA A 70 2.48 1.25 -12.59
CA ALA A 70 3.63 1.01 -13.44
C ALA A 70 4.53 -0.10 -12.88
N LEU A 71 4.69 -0.21 -11.55
CA LEU A 71 5.40 -1.31 -10.93
C LEU A 71 4.69 -2.64 -11.15
N CYS A 72 3.38 -2.72 -10.90
CA CYS A 72 2.57 -3.91 -11.15
C CYS A 72 2.71 -4.39 -12.60
N ALA A 73 2.60 -3.48 -13.56
CA ALA A 73 2.75 -3.78 -14.98
C ALA A 73 4.15 -4.31 -15.32
N ARG A 74 5.22 -3.63 -14.86
CA ARG A 74 6.60 -4.04 -15.16
C ARG A 74 6.99 -5.38 -14.56
N THR A 75 6.43 -5.73 -13.40
CA THR A 75 6.77 -6.98 -12.70
C THR A 75 5.82 -8.13 -13.01
N GLY A 76 4.74 -7.89 -13.76
CA GLY A 76 3.67 -8.87 -13.97
C GLY A 76 3.06 -9.34 -12.65
N ALA A 77 2.83 -8.42 -11.70
CA ALA A 77 2.40 -8.81 -10.36
C ALA A 77 0.97 -9.35 -10.34
N ASP A 78 0.78 -10.52 -9.72
CA ASP A 78 -0.54 -11.18 -9.62
C ASP A 78 -1.55 -10.40 -8.77
N ALA A 79 -1.07 -9.59 -7.83
CA ALA A 79 -1.89 -8.75 -6.96
C ALA A 79 -1.07 -7.63 -6.31
N ALA A 80 -1.75 -6.56 -5.94
CA ALA A 80 -1.26 -5.51 -5.05
C ALA A 80 -1.88 -5.66 -3.66
N VAL A 81 -1.07 -5.92 -2.63
CA VAL A 81 -1.51 -6.16 -1.26
C VAL A 81 -1.27 -4.92 -0.42
N PHE A 82 -2.34 -4.31 0.08
CA PHE A 82 -2.24 -3.16 0.97
C PHE A 82 -2.02 -3.61 2.41
N VAL A 83 -1.06 -2.98 3.11
CA VAL A 83 -0.87 -3.14 4.57
C VAL A 83 -1.71 -2.16 5.38
N THR A 84 -2.44 -1.27 4.69
CA THR A 84 -3.36 -0.30 5.27
C THR A 84 -4.78 -0.55 4.80
N PRO A 85 -5.81 -0.21 5.60
CA PRO A 85 -7.19 -0.41 5.20
C PRO A 85 -7.49 0.25 3.85
N VAL A 86 -8.16 -0.50 2.98
CA VAL A 86 -8.75 -0.05 1.72
C VAL A 86 -10.21 -0.43 1.75
N THR A 87 -11.10 0.51 1.40
CA THR A 87 -12.53 0.21 1.25
C THR A 87 -12.78 -0.56 -0.04
N ASP A 88 -13.92 -1.24 -0.16
CA ASP A 88 -14.25 -2.00 -1.38
C ASP A 88 -14.31 -1.10 -2.62
N ARG A 89 -14.80 0.13 -2.46
CA ARG A 89 -14.79 1.13 -3.52
C ARG A 89 -13.37 1.50 -3.96
N GLN A 90 -12.46 1.70 -3.00
CA GLN A 90 -11.05 1.99 -3.31
C GLN A 90 -10.39 0.79 -3.97
N ARG A 91 -10.66 -0.42 -3.47
CA ARG A 91 -10.15 -1.68 -4.01
C ARG A 91 -10.53 -1.86 -5.48
N ALA A 92 -11.80 -1.68 -5.83
CA ALA A 92 -12.27 -1.81 -7.21
C ALA A 92 -11.58 -0.82 -8.16
N LEU A 93 -11.53 0.46 -7.77
CA LEU A 93 -10.87 1.50 -8.56
C LEU A 93 -9.36 1.26 -8.71
N LEU A 94 -8.70 0.85 -7.63
CA LEU A 94 -7.26 0.57 -7.65
C LEU A 94 -6.96 -0.69 -8.47
N ALA A 95 -7.83 -1.70 -8.44
CA ALA A 95 -7.64 -2.91 -9.24
C ALA A 95 -7.73 -2.61 -10.75
N GLU A 96 -8.69 -1.77 -11.16
CA GLU A 96 -8.78 -1.25 -12.52
C GLU A 96 -7.50 -0.47 -12.89
N LEU A 97 -7.06 0.44 -12.02
CA LEU A 97 -5.87 1.26 -12.26
C LEU A 97 -4.57 0.43 -12.33
N PHE A 98 -4.44 -0.60 -11.49
CA PHE A 98 -3.20 -1.38 -11.38
C PHE A 98 -3.14 -2.53 -12.39
N GLY A 99 -4.27 -2.89 -13.00
CA GLY A 99 -4.37 -4.03 -13.90
C GLY A 99 -4.29 -5.40 -13.20
N CYS A 100 -4.39 -5.43 -11.86
CA CYS A 100 -4.41 -6.65 -11.07
C CYS A 100 -5.25 -6.50 -9.79
N PRO A 101 -5.72 -7.61 -9.18
CA PRO A 101 -6.47 -7.57 -7.94
C PRO A 101 -5.76 -6.80 -6.81
N VAL A 102 -6.56 -6.06 -6.04
CA VAL A 102 -6.10 -5.36 -4.84
C VAL A 102 -6.59 -6.10 -3.60
N LEU A 103 -5.66 -6.49 -2.73
CA LEU A 103 -5.91 -7.28 -1.51
C LEU A 103 -5.57 -6.47 -0.25
N GLY A 104 -6.04 -6.94 0.91
CA GLY A 104 -5.74 -6.35 2.23
C GLY A 104 -6.95 -5.68 2.90
N PRO A 105 -6.77 -5.07 4.09
CA PRO A 105 -5.47 -4.86 4.73
C PRO A 105 -4.82 -6.16 5.21
N LEU A 106 -3.52 -6.31 4.93
CA LEU A 106 -2.66 -7.29 5.60
C LEU A 106 -2.13 -6.64 6.89
N SER A 107 -2.61 -7.10 8.05
CA SER A 107 -2.22 -6.55 9.35
C SER A 107 -1.14 -7.39 10.00
N ALA A 108 0.07 -7.36 9.44
CA ALA A 108 1.23 -7.95 10.07
C ALA A 108 1.69 -7.05 11.25
N ARG A 109 1.84 -7.65 12.44
CA ARG A 109 2.42 -6.95 13.60
C ARG A 109 3.94 -7.13 13.56
N PRO A 110 4.74 -6.06 13.73
CA PRO A 110 6.16 -6.22 13.97
C PRO A 110 6.34 -6.97 15.30
N GLY A 111 7.21 -7.98 15.30
CA GLY A 111 7.59 -8.75 16.50
C GLY A 111 8.46 -7.95 17.45
#